data_AF-A0A1B3W659-F1
#
_entry.id   AF-A0A1B3W659-F1
#
_cell.length_a   1.000
_cell.length_b   1.000
_cell.length_c   1.000
_cell.angle_alpha   90.00
_cell.angle_beta   90.00
_cell.angle_gamma   90.00
#
_symmetry.space_group_name_H-M   'P 1'
#
loop_
_entity.id
_entity.type
_entity.pdbx_description
1 polymer ?
#
loop_
_entity_poly.entity_id
_entity_poly.type
_entity_poly.pdbx_seq_one_letter_code
_entity_poly.pdbx_strand_id
1 'polypeptide(L)'
;MINTDLRVGVAGSLLSAVALGTLYEQATGSLQHDREESWARFWSASAGLLGGALELGGKQAERLGNARPRFARFSAAGNAVAVVGRVVTAAAGLLMAVVDAYRGLQERDRGNRKMMALHWVSAFAGAGFSLALLVGSAFWTGVFFVLLLVAVLSMMMWSDNEHHAWLDRCLWGRLDTERYANEVIEQREYQVAIGLN
;
A
#
# COMPACT_ATOMS: atom_id res chain seq x y z
N MET A 1 -34.39 12.29 -1.53
CA MET A 1 -33.31 11.78 -0.66
C MET A 1 -32.10 11.52 -1.54
N ILE A 2 -31.08 12.38 -1.50
CA ILE A 2 -29.77 12.05 -2.09
C ILE A 2 -29.19 10.97 -1.18
N ASN A 3 -29.17 9.72 -1.66
CA ASN A 3 -28.87 8.53 -0.88
C ASN A 3 -27.53 8.67 -0.14
N THR A 4 -27.54 8.36 1.17
CA THR A 4 -26.35 8.31 2.02
C THR A 4 -25.24 7.46 1.39
N ASP A 5 -25.60 6.38 0.71
CA ASP A 5 -24.69 5.50 -0.03
C ASP A 5 -23.91 6.23 -1.14
N LEU A 6 -24.56 7.16 -1.84
CA LEU A 6 -23.92 7.95 -2.89
C LEU A 6 -22.90 8.92 -2.27
N ARG A 7 -23.25 9.54 -1.13
CA ARG A 7 -22.36 10.49 -0.43
C ARG A 7 -21.14 9.78 0.14
N VAL A 8 -21.34 8.62 0.76
CA VAL A 8 -20.26 7.79 1.30
C VAL A 8 -19.38 7.24 0.17
N GLY A 9 -19.96 6.81 -0.95
CA GLY A 9 -19.21 6.37 -2.12
C GLY A 9 -18.34 7.47 -2.74
N VAL A 10 -18.90 8.67 -2.91
CA VAL A 10 -18.15 9.83 -3.41
C VAL A 10 -17.02 10.21 -2.44
N ALA A 11 -17.30 10.30 -1.13
CA ALA A 11 -16.28 10.60 -0.13
C ALA A 11 -15.15 9.56 -0.12
N GLY A 12 -15.49 8.27 -0.21
CA GLY A 12 -14.51 7.19 -0.31
C GLY A 12 -13.63 7.32 -1.56
N SER A 13 -14.24 7.59 -2.72
CA SER A 13 -13.48 7.77 -3.98
C SER A 13 -12.54 8.97 -3.95
N LEU A 14 -12.95 10.09 -3.33
CA LEU A 14 -12.11 11.27 -3.18
C LEU A 14 -10.94 11.00 -2.23
N LEU A 15 -11.19 10.33 -1.10
CA LEU A 15 -10.13 9.94 -0.17
C LEU A 15 -9.13 8.98 -0.81
N SER A 16 -9.59 8.02 -1.61
CA SER A 16 -8.70 7.14 -2.37
C SER A 16 -7.87 7.89 -3.41
N ALA A 17 -8.46 8.88 -4.09
CA ALA A 17 -7.74 9.72 -5.05
C ALA A 17 -6.67 10.60 -4.37
N VAL A 18 -6.99 11.20 -3.22
CA VAL A 18 -6.04 11.98 -2.43
C VAL A 18 -4.91 11.10 -1.93
N ALA A 19 -5.22 9.93 -1.37
CA ALA A 19 -4.21 8.96 -0.92
C ALA A 19 -3.28 8.55 -2.07
N LEU A 20 -3.84 8.30 -3.26
CA LEU A 20 -3.04 7.96 -4.42
C LEU A 20 -2.16 9.13 -4.89
N GLY A 21 -2.67 10.37 -4.82
CA GLY A 21 -1.89 11.58 -5.08
C GLY A 21 -0.71 11.73 -4.13
N THR A 22 -0.92 11.51 -2.83
CA THR A 22 0.17 11.56 -1.84
C THR A 22 1.23 10.48 -2.07
N LEU A 23 0.83 9.28 -2.48
CA LEU A 23 1.76 8.20 -2.84
C LEU A 23 2.54 8.53 -4.13
N TYR A 24 1.91 9.22 -5.08
CA TYR A 24 2.57 9.68 -6.30
C TYR A 24 3.62 10.76 -6.00
N GLU A 25 3.29 11.72 -5.14
CA GLU A 25 4.25 12.73 -4.67
C GLU A 25 5.41 12.08 -3.93
N GLN A 26 5.15 11.10 -3.06
CA GLN A 26 6.22 10.34 -2.41
C GLN A 26 7.07 9.54 -3.42
N ALA A 27 6.48 8.94 -4.45
CA ALA A 27 7.22 8.19 -5.47
C ALA A 27 8.09 9.07 -6.38
N THR A 28 7.66 10.32 -6.61
CA THR A 28 8.44 11.28 -7.40
C THR A 28 9.48 12.02 -6.56
N GLY A 29 9.16 12.34 -5.30
CA GLY A 29 9.99 13.10 -4.37
C GLY A 29 10.88 12.29 -3.43
N SER A 30 10.81 10.96 -3.41
CA SER A 30 11.66 10.16 -2.51
C SER A 30 13.13 10.11 -2.94
N LEU A 31 14.01 9.95 -1.94
CA LEU A 31 15.43 9.65 -2.11
C LEU A 31 15.68 8.46 -3.05
N GLN A 32 16.84 8.43 -3.72
CA GLN A 32 17.17 7.42 -4.74
C GLN A 32 17.03 5.98 -4.22
N HIS A 33 17.40 5.71 -2.96
CA HIS A 33 17.32 4.37 -2.37
C HIS A 33 15.89 3.94 -2.00
N ASP A 34 14.98 4.89 -1.79
CA ASP A 34 13.56 4.61 -1.46
C ASP A 34 12.66 4.69 -2.69
N ARG A 35 13.16 5.18 -3.84
CA ARG A 35 12.36 5.40 -5.04
C ARG A 35 11.72 4.13 -5.61
N GLU A 36 12.45 3.02 -5.68
CA GLU A 36 11.87 1.75 -6.15
C GLU A 36 10.76 1.25 -5.21
N GLU A 37 10.98 1.39 -3.90
CA GLU A 37 9.99 1.04 -2.88
C GLU A 37 8.74 1.92 -3.00
N SER A 38 8.90 3.24 -3.10
CA SER A 38 7.79 4.18 -3.26
C SER A 38 6.98 3.91 -4.53
N TRP A 39 7.62 3.55 -5.64
CA TRP A 39 6.92 3.15 -6.86
C TRP A 39 6.19 1.81 -6.71
N ALA A 40 6.79 0.82 -6.05
CA ALA A 40 6.12 -0.45 -5.76
C ALA A 40 4.88 -0.24 -4.87
N ARG A 41 4.97 0.66 -3.88
CA ARG A 41 3.85 1.08 -3.03
C ARG A 41 2.74 1.79 -3.83
N PHE A 42 3.11 2.68 -4.74
CA PHE A 42 2.15 3.36 -5.61
C PHE A 42 1.40 2.39 -6.53
N TRP A 43 2.12 1.47 -7.18
CA TRP A 43 1.50 0.50 -8.10
C TRP A 43 0.62 -0.51 -7.38
N SER A 44 1.05 -1.01 -6.22
CA SER A 44 0.23 -1.92 -5.41
C SER A 44 -1.00 -1.22 -4.84
N ALA A 45 -0.90 0.03 -4.37
CA ALA A 45 -2.06 0.80 -3.94
C ALA A 45 -3.04 1.03 -5.10
N SER A 46 -2.53 1.40 -6.29
CA SER A 46 -3.33 1.56 -7.50
C SER A 46 -4.06 0.27 -7.89
N ALA A 47 -3.32 -0.84 -7.96
CA ALA A 47 -3.86 -2.15 -8.29
C ALA A 47 -4.88 -2.62 -7.25
N GLY A 48 -4.61 -2.39 -5.96
CA GLY A 48 -5.52 -2.70 -4.86
C GLY A 48 -6.85 -1.95 -4.95
N LEU A 49 -6.79 -0.64 -5.23
CA LEU A 49 -7.97 0.22 -5.42
C LEU A 49 -8.78 -0.19 -6.65
N LEU A 50 -8.12 -0.41 -7.79
CA LEU A 50 -8.79 -0.85 -9.02
C LEU A 50 -9.41 -2.24 -8.85
N GLY A 51 -8.67 -3.18 -8.26
CA GLY A 51 -9.17 -4.52 -7.96
C GLY A 51 -10.37 -4.49 -7.00
N GLY A 52 -10.31 -3.65 -5.96
CA GLY A 52 -11.39 -3.51 -4.99
C GLY A 52 -12.65 -2.89 -5.61
N ALA A 53 -12.47 -1.89 -6.48
CA ALA A 53 -13.56 -1.28 -7.24
C ALA A 53 -14.23 -2.29 -8.18
N LEU A 54 -13.44 -3.11 -8.88
CA LEU A 54 -13.94 -4.21 -9.71
C LEU A 54 -14.67 -5.28 -8.88
N GLU A 55 -14.15 -5.64 -7.70
CA GLU A 55 -14.81 -6.59 -6.81
C GLU A 55 -16.19 -6.10 -6.36
N LEU A 56 -16.26 -4.84 -5.91
CA LEU A 56 -17.51 -4.23 -5.45
C LEU A 56 -18.51 -4.07 -6.60
N GLY A 57 -18.05 -3.56 -7.75
CA GLY A 57 -18.89 -3.40 -8.94
C GLY A 57 -19.42 -4.74 -9.47
N GLY A 58 -18.57 -5.76 -9.51
CA GLY A 58 -18.92 -7.12 -9.90
C GLY A 58 -19.97 -7.74 -8.97
N LYS A 59 -19.79 -7.65 -7.64
CA LYS A 59 -20.77 -8.14 -6.66
C LYS A 59 -22.11 -7.40 -6.74
N GLN A 60 -22.10 -6.11 -7.02
CA GLN A 60 -23.34 -5.35 -7.23
C GLN A 60 -24.06 -5.78 -8.51
N ALA A 61 -23.33 -5.97 -9.60
CA ALA A 61 -23.87 -6.50 -10.86
C ALA A 61 -24.43 -7.92 -10.69
N GLU A 62 -23.75 -8.76 -9.93
CA GLU A 62 -24.20 -10.11 -9.60
C GLU A 62 -25.54 -10.11 -8.84
N ARG A 63 -25.63 -9.29 -7.79
CA ARG A 63 -26.86 -9.13 -7.00
C ARG A 63 -28.03 -8.65 -7.85
N LEU A 64 -27.79 -7.70 -8.76
CA LEU A 64 -28.80 -7.20 -9.70
C LEU A 64 -29.24 -8.28 -10.71
N GLY A 65 -28.29 -9.11 -11.17
CA GLY A 65 -28.56 -10.23 -12.07
C GLY A 65 -29.37 -11.35 -11.42
N ASN A 66 -29.10 -11.68 -10.15
CA ASN A 66 -29.84 -12.67 -9.37
C ASN A 66 -31.24 -12.19 -8.95
N ALA A 67 -31.40 -10.88 -8.72
CA ALA A 67 -32.69 -10.32 -8.33
C ALA A 67 -33.72 -10.23 -9.48
N ARG A 68 -33.28 -10.28 -10.75
CA ARG A 68 -34.16 -10.11 -11.91
C ARG A 68 -33.86 -11.16 -13.00
N PRO A 69 -34.81 -12.03 -13.36
CA PRO A 69 -34.58 -13.11 -14.34
C PRO A 69 -34.19 -12.60 -15.73
N ARG A 70 -34.59 -11.37 -16.10
CA ARG A 70 -34.21 -10.71 -17.36
C ARG A 70 -32.71 -10.37 -17.43
N PHE A 71 -32.03 -10.29 -16.28
CA PHE A 71 -30.62 -9.90 -16.17
C PHE A 71 -29.73 -11.04 -15.68
N ALA A 72 -30.18 -12.30 -15.72
CA ALA A 72 -29.41 -13.46 -15.25
C ALA A 72 -28.01 -13.59 -15.89
N ARG A 73 -27.84 -13.12 -17.14
CA ARG A 73 -26.53 -13.07 -17.83
C ARG A 73 -25.53 -12.14 -17.15
N PHE A 74 -26.01 -11.08 -16.49
CA PHE A 74 -25.16 -10.17 -15.70
C PHE A 74 -24.72 -10.78 -14.38
N SER A 75 -25.37 -11.86 -13.91
CA SER A 75 -24.93 -12.58 -12.70
C SER A 75 -23.60 -13.27 -12.92
N ALA A 76 -23.46 -14.03 -14.01
CA ALA A 76 -22.23 -14.76 -14.32
C ALA A 76 -21.06 -13.80 -14.63
N ALA A 77 -21.33 -12.75 -15.41
CA ALA A 77 -20.35 -11.71 -15.71
C ALA A 77 -19.94 -10.92 -14.45
N GLY A 78 -20.90 -10.57 -13.59
CA GLY A 78 -20.63 -9.87 -12.33
C GLY A 78 -19.76 -10.68 -11.38
N ASN A 79 -20.03 -11.98 -11.23
CA ASN A 79 -19.21 -12.87 -10.42
C ASN A 79 -17.79 -13.01 -10.99
N ALA A 80 -17.64 -13.16 -12.31
CA ALA A 80 -16.31 -13.24 -12.94
C ALA A 80 -15.49 -11.97 -12.70
N VAL A 81 -16.09 -10.79 -12.90
CA VAL A 81 -15.45 -9.49 -12.60
C VAL A 81 -15.11 -9.37 -11.12
N ALA A 82 -15.99 -9.87 -10.24
CA ALA A 82 -15.77 -9.82 -8.80
C ALA A 82 -14.55 -10.67 -8.37
N VAL A 83 -14.42 -11.87 -8.94
CA VAL A 83 -13.30 -12.77 -8.69
C VAL A 83 -11.99 -12.19 -9.22
N VAL A 84 -11.99 -11.63 -10.43
CA VAL A 84 -10.80 -10.97 -11.00
C VAL A 84 -10.37 -9.80 -10.12
N GLY A 85 -11.31 -8.94 -9.73
CA GLY A 85 -11.03 -7.81 -8.85
C GLY A 85 -10.39 -8.24 -7.53
N ARG A 86 -10.96 -9.26 -6.89
CA ARG A 86 -10.42 -9.85 -5.66
C ARG A 86 -9.00 -10.39 -5.82
N VAL A 87 -8.74 -11.12 -6.91
CA VAL A 87 -7.42 -11.69 -7.18
C VAL A 87 -6.38 -10.58 -7.39
N VAL A 88 -6.75 -9.53 -8.12
CA VAL A 88 -5.88 -8.35 -8.32
C VAL A 88 -5.58 -7.67 -6.98
N THR A 89 -6.58 -7.45 -6.13
CA THR A 89 -6.38 -6.86 -4.79
C THR A 89 -5.52 -7.74 -3.90
N ALA A 90 -5.73 -9.05 -3.90
CA ALA A 90 -4.92 -9.98 -3.13
C ALA A 90 -3.46 -10.02 -3.62
N ALA A 91 -3.24 -10.02 -4.93
CA ALA A 91 -1.90 -9.96 -5.51
C ALA A 91 -1.19 -8.65 -5.12
N ALA A 92 -1.88 -7.52 -5.18
CA ALA A 92 -1.35 -6.24 -4.75
C ALA A 92 -0.94 -6.24 -3.27
N GLY A 93 -1.79 -6.78 -2.38
CA GLY A 93 -1.46 -6.91 -0.96
C GLY A 93 -0.29 -7.87 -0.68
N LEU A 94 -0.14 -8.93 -1.48
CA LEU A 94 1.01 -9.84 -1.36
C LEU A 94 2.32 -9.18 -1.80
N LEU A 95 2.30 -8.43 -2.91
CA LEU A 95 3.46 -7.66 -3.35
C LEU A 95 3.88 -6.67 -2.27
N MET A 96 2.92 -5.97 -1.67
CA MET A 96 3.18 -5.04 -0.56
C MET A 96 3.77 -5.75 0.66
N ALA A 97 3.25 -6.93 1.01
CA ALA A 97 3.77 -7.74 2.10
C ALA A 97 5.23 -8.17 1.88
N VAL A 98 5.62 -8.48 0.64
CA VAL A 98 7.01 -8.79 0.29
C VAL A 98 7.91 -7.56 0.43
N VAL A 99 7.44 -6.39 -0.03
CA VAL A 99 8.17 -5.12 0.13
C VAL A 99 8.39 -4.82 1.62
N ASP A 100 7.35 -4.95 2.45
CA ASP A 100 7.47 -4.75 3.89
C ASP A 100 8.39 -5.78 4.55
N ALA A 101 8.34 -7.05 4.15
CA ALA A 101 9.24 -8.07 4.68
C ALA A 101 10.71 -7.76 4.36
N TYR A 102 10.99 -7.32 3.13
CA TYR A 102 12.32 -6.90 2.70
C TYR A 102 12.80 -5.67 3.49
N ARG A 103 11.93 -4.67 3.71
CA ARG A 103 12.27 -3.52 4.53
C ARG A 103 12.54 -3.92 5.98
N GLY A 104 11.78 -4.86 6.52
CA GLY A 104 12.03 -5.45 7.83
C GLY A 104 13.42 -6.08 7.94
N LEU A 105 13.95 -6.69 6.88
CA LEU A 105 15.32 -7.20 6.85
C LEU A 105 16.36 -6.07 6.82
N GLN A 106 16.15 -5.02 6.03
CA GLN A 106 17.05 -3.86 6.02
C GLN A 106 17.11 -3.16 7.38
N GLU A 107 15.96 -2.98 8.03
CA GLU A 107 15.90 -2.34 9.36
C GLU A 107 16.58 -3.19 10.45
N ARG A 108 16.62 -4.52 10.27
CA ARG A 108 17.41 -5.41 11.11
C ARG A 108 18.91 -5.11 10.97
N ASP A 109 19.40 -4.95 9.75
CA ASP A 109 20.80 -4.64 9.46
C ASP A 109 21.18 -3.23 9.93
N ARG A 110 20.24 -2.28 9.87
CA ARG A 110 20.36 -0.91 10.42
C ARG A 110 20.30 -0.83 11.94
N GLY A 111 20.02 -1.95 12.62
CA GLY A 111 19.90 -2.06 14.07
C GLY A 111 18.60 -1.46 14.65
N ASN A 112 17.64 -1.05 13.80
CA ASN A 112 16.38 -0.47 14.23
C ASN A 112 15.33 -1.56 14.54
N ARG A 113 15.43 -2.15 15.73
CA ARG A 113 14.56 -3.27 16.15
C ARG A 113 13.07 -2.92 16.17
N LYS A 114 12.72 -1.66 16.42
CA LYS A 114 11.32 -1.20 16.45
C LYS A 114 10.74 -1.22 15.04
N MET A 115 11.40 -0.55 14.09
CA MET A 115 10.95 -0.52 12.70
C MET A 115 10.98 -1.88 12.03
N MET A 116 12.00 -2.70 12.35
CA MET A 116 12.00 -4.11 11.97
C MET A 116 10.69 -4.79 12.39
N ALA A 117 10.33 -4.75 13.67
CA ALA A 117 9.12 -5.42 14.15
C ALA A 117 7.85 -4.90 13.45
N LEU A 118 7.74 -3.59 13.23
CA LEU A 118 6.60 -2.99 12.54
C LEU A 118 6.47 -3.47 11.10
N HIS A 119 7.58 -3.51 10.34
CA HIS A 119 7.57 -3.98 8.96
C HIS A 119 7.26 -5.48 8.87
N TRP A 120 7.76 -6.29 9.80
CA TRP A 120 7.39 -7.71 9.87
C TRP A 120 5.93 -7.94 10.23
N VAL A 121 5.39 -7.15 11.16
CA VAL A 121 3.96 -7.18 11.51
C VAL A 121 3.12 -6.76 10.30
N SER A 122 3.50 -5.70 9.60
CA SER A 122 2.81 -5.25 8.38
C SER A 122 2.86 -6.30 7.27
N ALA A 123 4.01 -6.92 7.05
CA ALA A 123 4.16 -8.00 6.07
C ALA A 123 3.26 -9.19 6.39
N PHE A 124 3.23 -9.63 7.65
CA PHE A 124 2.35 -10.70 8.09
C PHE A 124 0.87 -10.32 7.91
N ALA A 125 0.52 -9.08 8.28
CA ALA A 125 -0.83 -8.55 8.15
C ALA A 125 -1.29 -8.48 6.68
N GLY A 126 -0.42 -7.99 5.79
CA GLY A 126 -0.66 -7.87 4.36
C GLY A 126 -0.85 -9.23 3.70
N ALA A 127 0.03 -10.19 4.00
CA ALA A 127 -0.09 -11.55 3.50
C ALA A 127 -1.37 -12.24 4.02
N GLY A 128 -1.67 -12.09 5.31
CA GLY A 128 -2.89 -12.61 5.92
C GLY A 128 -4.16 -11.99 5.33
N PHE A 129 -4.16 -10.68 5.09
CA PHE A 129 -5.27 -9.96 4.45
C PHE A 129 -5.52 -10.48 3.03
N SER A 130 -4.46 -10.58 2.22
CA SER A 130 -4.56 -11.11 0.86
C SER A 130 -5.06 -12.56 0.81
N LEU A 131 -4.57 -13.42 1.69
CA LEU A 131 -5.03 -14.80 1.79
C LEU A 131 -6.50 -14.86 2.22
N ALA A 132 -6.88 -14.07 3.22
CA ALA A 132 -8.25 -14.01 3.72
C ALA A 132 -9.23 -13.53 2.63
N LEU A 133 -8.82 -12.57 1.80
CA LEU A 133 -9.59 -12.15 0.62
C LEU A 133 -9.81 -13.33 -0.33
N LEU A 134 -8.76 -14.07 -0.71
CA LEU A 134 -8.86 -15.20 -1.63
C LEU A 134 -9.78 -16.30 -1.11
N VAL A 135 -9.67 -16.64 0.18
CA VAL A 135 -10.55 -17.61 0.85
C VAL A 135 -11.98 -17.09 1.00
N GLY A 136 -12.19 -15.77 0.90
CA GLY A 136 -13.50 -15.13 1.05
C GLY A 136 -13.98 -15.05 2.49
N SER A 137 -13.07 -15.12 3.48
CA SER A 137 -13.43 -15.08 4.89
C SER A 137 -13.52 -13.65 5.42
N ALA A 138 -14.74 -13.11 5.54
CA ALA A 138 -14.98 -11.74 5.98
C ALA A 138 -14.40 -11.44 7.38
N PHE A 139 -14.44 -12.42 8.30
CA PHE A 139 -13.90 -12.26 9.65
C PHE A 139 -12.38 -12.06 9.62
N TRP A 140 -11.64 -12.95 8.94
CA TRP A 140 -10.19 -12.83 8.84
C TRP A 140 -9.76 -11.62 8.03
N THR A 141 -10.48 -11.27 6.96
CA THR A 141 -10.24 -10.03 6.21
C THR A 141 -10.33 -8.81 7.13
N GLY A 142 -11.36 -8.75 8.00
CA GLY A 142 -11.50 -7.67 8.98
C GLY A 142 -10.37 -7.64 10.01
N VAL A 143 -10.00 -8.79 10.58
CA VAL A 143 -8.91 -8.89 11.56
C VAL A 143 -7.58 -8.41 10.99
N PHE A 144 -7.18 -8.91 9.82
CA PHE A 144 -5.92 -8.53 9.18
C PHE A 144 -5.94 -7.08 8.69
N PHE A 145 -7.09 -6.57 8.25
CA PHE A 145 -7.23 -5.16 7.90
C PHE A 145 -6.98 -4.23 9.09
N VAL A 146 -7.56 -4.55 10.27
CA VAL A 146 -7.32 -3.77 11.50
C VAL A 146 -5.85 -3.87 11.89
N LEU A 147 -5.24 -5.04 11.78
CA LEU A 147 -3.84 -5.25 12.13
C LEU A 147 -2.89 -4.46 11.20
N LEU A 148 -3.17 -4.42 9.90
CA LEU A 148 -2.49 -3.55 8.93
C LEU A 148 -2.62 -2.07 9.32
N LEU A 149 -3.84 -1.62 9.63
CA LEU A 149 -4.10 -0.23 9.96
C LEU A 149 -3.34 0.20 11.22
N VAL A 150 -3.31 -0.64 12.26
CA VAL A 150 -2.52 -0.39 13.47
C VAL A 150 -1.03 -0.35 13.16
N ALA A 151 -0.52 -1.27 12.34
CA ALA A 151 0.90 -1.31 11.96
C ALA A 151 1.31 -0.04 11.21
N VAL A 152 0.55 0.36 10.20
CA VAL A 152 0.82 1.55 9.38
C VAL A 152 0.74 2.84 10.22
N LEU A 153 -0.26 2.98 11.09
CA LEU A 153 -0.36 4.14 11.98
C LEU A 153 0.83 4.21 12.95
N SER A 154 1.28 3.06 13.44
CA SER A 154 2.43 2.98 14.33
C SER A 154 3.73 3.32 13.60
N MET A 155 3.89 2.90 12.34
CA MET A 155 5.01 3.32 11.49
C MET A 155 4.99 4.84 11.28
N MET A 156 3.83 5.43 10.99
CA MET A 156 3.71 6.88 10.77
C MET A 156 4.10 7.69 12.02
N MET A 157 3.80 7.18 13.21
CA MET A 157 4.18 7.84 14.47
C MET A 157 5.68 7.72 14.80
N TRP A 158 6.34 6.65 14.35
CA TRP A 158 7.74 6.37 14.69
C TRP A 158 8.72 6.50 13.54
N SER A 159 8.25 6.86 12.34
CA SER A 159 9.10 7.05 11.16
C SER A 159 10.05 8.21 11.39
N ASP A 160 11.32 7.98 11.09
CA ASP A 160 12.32 9.05 11.06
C ASP A 160 12.10 9.93 9.83
N ASN A 161 12.49 11.19 9.95
CA ASN A 161 12.43 12.16 8.85
C ASN A 161 13.51 11.88 7.79
N GLU A 162 13.26 12.31 6.56
CA GLU A 162 14.17 12.17 5.41
C GLU A 162 15.58 12.74 5.69
N HIS A 163 15.69 13.79 6.52
CA HIS A 163 16.98 14.32 6.98
C HIS A 163 17.83 13.29 7.76
N HIS A 164 17.20 12.50 8.64
CA HIS A 164 17.92 11.47 9.39
C HIS A 164 18.35 10.34 8.46
N ALA A 165 17.50 9.98 7.48
CA ALA A 165 17.84 8.99 6.46
C ALA A 165 19.03 9.43 5.57
N TRP A 166 19.13 10.73 5.26
CA TRP A 166 20.29 11.30 4.57
C TRP A 166 21.54 11.31 5.45
N LEU A 167 21.43 11.79 6.70
CA LEU A 167 22.56 11.83 7.65
C LEU A 167 23.15 10.45 7.92
N ASP A 168 22.31 9.42 7.97
CA ASP A 168 22.77 8.05 8.19
C ASP A 168 23.59 7.50 7.01
N ARG A 169 23.45 8.05 5.79
CA ARG A 169 24.10 7.60 4.53
C ARG A 169 25.10 8.59 3.94
N CYS A 170 25.32 9.72 4.60
CA CYS A 170 26.30 10.73 4.20
C CYS A 170 27.72 10.19 4.35
N LEU A 171 28.73 10.95 3.91
CA LEU A 171 30.14 10.52 3.99
C LEU A 171 30.56 10.08 5.42
N TRP A 172 29.97 10.71 6.44
CA TRP A 172 30.21 10.46 7.87
C TRP A 172 29.09 9.65 8.55
N GLY A 173 28.17 9.12 7.74
CA GLY A 173 26.99 8.41 8.21
C GLY A 173 27.32 7.05 8.81
N ARG A 174 26.36 6.51 9.57
CA ARG A 174 26.49 5.21 10.23
C ARG A 174 26.40 4.02 9.26
N LEU A 175 25.78 4.21 8.09
CA LEU A 175 25.53 3.17 7.09
C LEU A 175 26.58 3.16 5.99
N ASP A 176 27.79 2.71 6.34
CA ASP A 176 28.93 2.60 5.40
C ASP A 176 28.62 1.76 4.16
N THR A 177 27.76 0.74 4.28
CA THR A 177 27.36 -0.16 3.19
C THR A 177 26.31 0.42 2.25
N GLU A 178 25.53 1.42 2.69
CA GLU A 178 24.50 2.09 1.89
C GLU A 178 24.89 3.54 1.54
N ARG A 179 26.15 3.89 1.71
CA ARG A 179 26.66 5.25 1.54
C ARG A 179 26.53 5.72 0.09
N TYR A 180 26.28 7.02 -0.09
CA TYR A 180 26.26 7.61 -1.44
C TYR A 180 27.61 7.41 -2.15
N ALA A 181 27.54 7.08 -3.44
CA ALA A 181 28.74 6.74 -4.21
C ALA A 181 29.67 7.94 -4.44
N ASN A 182 29.10 9.15 -4.59
CA ASN A 182 29.83 10.38 -4.90
C ASN A 182 29.20 11.60 -4.20
N GLU A 183 30.02 12.63 -3.92
CA GLU A 183 29.59 13.91 -3.31
C GLU A 183 28.49 14.62 -4.10
N VAL A 184 28.51 14.50 -5.44
CA VAL A 184 27.49 15.09 -6.32
C VAL A 184 26.11 14.45 -6.09
N ILE A 185 26.07 13.14 -5.82
CA ILE A 185 24.83 12.42 -5.51
C ILE A 185 24.38 12.80 -4.10
N GLU A 186 25.31 12.83 -3.14
CA GLU A 186 25.03 13.21 -1.76
C GLU A 186 24.41 14.62 -1.65
N GLN A 187 24.94 15.61 -2.38
CA GLN A 187 24.39 16.97 -2.42
C GLN A 187 23.01 17.03 -3.09
N ARG A 188 22.80 16.24 -4.14
CA ARG A 188 21.49 16.16 -4.80
C ARG A 188 20.44 15.56 -3.86
N GLU A 189 20.79 14.48 -3.18
CA GLU A 189 19.91 13.79 -2.24
C GLU A 189 19.68 14.64 -0.97
N TYR A 190 20.63 15.48 -0.59
CA TYR A 190 20.43 16.49 0.45
C TYR A 190 19.34 17.50 0.07
N GLN A 191 19.34 18.00 -1.17
CA GLN A 191 18.32 18.93 -1.66
C GLN A 191 16.92 18.31 -1.57
N VAL A 192 16.80 17.04 -1.96
CA VAL A 192 15.55 16.27 -1.82
C VAL A 192 15.14 16.16 -0.35
N ALA A 193 16.06 15.77 0.54
CA ALA A 193 15.78 15.61 1.96
C ALA A 193 15.37 16.91 2.67
N ILE A 194 15.76 18.09 2.16
CA ILE A 194 15.34 19.40 2.67
C ILE A 194 14.13 20.00 1.94
N GLY A 195 13.53 19.26 1.02
CA GLY A 195 12.34 19.67 0.27
C GLY A 195 12.61 20.67 -0.86
N LEU A 196 13.86 20.80 -1.32
CA LEU A 196 14.23 21.54 -2.53
C LEU A 196 14.21 20.58 -3.72
N ASN A 197 13.02 20.40 -4.31
CA ASN A 197 12.80 19.64 -5.55
C ASN A 197 12.58 20.54 -6.75
#